data_AF-A0A1V4VZ05-F1
#
_entry.id   AF-A0A1V4VZ05-F1
#
_cell.length_a   1.000
_cell.length_b   1.000
_cell.length_c   1.000
_cell.angle_alpha   90.00
_cell.angle_beta   90.00
_cell.angle_gamma   90.00
#
_symmetry.space_group_name_H-M   'P 1'
#
loop_
_entity.id
_entity.type
_entity.pdbx_description
1 polymer ?
#
loop_
_entity_poly.entity_id
_entity_poly.type
_entity_poly.pdbx_seq_one_letter_code
_entity_poly.pdbx_strand_id
1 'polypeptide(L)'
;MKLGIYEVNEGRQKIAAYREIKQHDCFYTNNSPMGMALVVFDCPEVKDLVGEYNYKFLPSATSPTTTTPARLLMNIDVPGRKTIKLAFPWRVIPNILLDANYLLLLAAKRPSKGLTAIDLYRFAGIGSLDIDLVHFRKNLEEVILPMEVMARLMDHGSF
;
A
#
# COMPACT_ATOMS: atom_id res chain seq x y z
N MET A 1 -30.53 3.75 -21.55
CA MET A 1 -29.84 4.01 -20.27
C MET A 1 -29.15 2.72 -19.81
N LYS A 2 -27.86 2.57 -20.09
CA LYS A 2 -27.07 1.33 -19.86
C LYS A 2 -25.61 1.61 -19.46
N LEU A 3 -25.37 2.77 -18.82
CA LEU A 3 -24.03 3.24 -18.46
C LEU A 3 -23.52 2.71 -17.10
N GLY A 4 -24.38 2.13 -16.25
CA GLY A 4 -24.00 1.78 -14.86
C GLY A 4 -23.40 0.39 -14.62
N ILE A 5 -23.38 -0.53 -15.60
CA ILE A 5 -22.95 -1.93 -15.36
C ILE A 5 -21.57 -2.22 -15.97
N TYR A 6 -21.20 -1.55 -17.06
CA TYR A 6 -19.91 -1.76 -17.72
C TYR A 6 -18.73 -1.11 -16.97
N GLU A 7 -18.87 0.13 -16.48
CA GLU A 7 -17.80 0.81 -15.70
C GLU A 7 -17.53 0.13 -14.34
N VAL A 8 -18.56 -0.43 -13.70
CA VAL A 8 -18.42 -1.14 -12.41
C VAL A 8 -17.61 -2.43 -12.57
N ASN A 9 -17.73 -3.12 -13.71
CA ASN A 9 -16.99 -4.35 -13.97
C ASN A 9 -15.51 -4.10 -14.26
N GLU A 10 -15.15 -3.04 -14.99
CA GLU A 10 -13.74 -2.69 -15.22
C GLU A 10 -13.03 -2.20 -13.95
N GLY A 11 -13.74 -1.41 -13.11
CA GLY A 11 -13.23 -0.99 -11.80
C GLY A 11 -13.04 -2.17 -10.82
N ARG A 12 -14.01 -3.10 -10.76
CA ARG A 12 -13.91 -4.31 -9.92
C ARG A 12 -12.83 -5.27 -10.40
N GLN A 13 -12.70 -5.47 -11.72
CA GLN A 13 -11.64 -6.31 -12.30
C GLN A 13 -10.25 -5.72 -12.03
N LYS A 14 -10.09 -4.39 -12.02
CA LYS A 14 -8.82 -3.75 -11.64
C LYS A 14 -8.45 -4.01 -10.19
N ILE A 15 -9.40 -3.97 -9.24
CA ILE A 15 -9.12 -4.14 -7.80
C ILE A 15 -8.89 -5.61 -7.42
N ALA A 16 -9.58 -6.56 -8.06
CA ALA A 16 -9.45 -7.99 -7.73
C ALA A 16 -8.01 -8.53 -7.86
N ALA A 17 -7.18 -7.88 -8.67
CA ALA A 17 -5.76 -8.22 -8.83
C ALA A 17 -4.85 -7.65 -7.72
N TYR A 18 -5.37 -6.80 -6.83
CA TYR A 18 -4.62 -6.17 -5.75
C TYR A 18 -4.95 -6.82 -4.42
N ARG A 19 -3.91 -7.02 -3.60
CA ARG A 19 -4.07 -7.40 -2.21
C ARG A 19 -4.51 -6.19 -1.40
N GLU A 20 -5.65 -6.30 -0.74
CA GLU A 20 -6.08 -5.29 0.22
C GLU A 20 -5.22 -5.38 1.49
N ILE A 21 -4.55 -4.28 1.83
CA ILE A 21 -3.82 -4.13 3.09
C ILE A 21 -4.79 -3.66 4.16
N LYS A 22 -5.05 -4.52 5.14
CA LYS A 22 -5.88 -4.18 6.29
C LYS A 22 -5.01 -3.62 7.42
N GLN A 23 -5.64 -2.98 8.38
CA GLN A 23 -4.95 -2.38 9.52
C GLN A 23 -4.10 -3.38 10.33
N HIS A 24 -4.48 -4.66 10.39
CA HIS A 24 -3.70 -5.71 11.09
C HIS A 24 -2.58 -6.32 10.24
N ASP A 25 -2.58 -6.04 8.93
CA ASP A 25 -1.55 -6.47 7.99
C ASP A 25 -0.38 -5.48 7.99
N CYS A 26 -0.54 -4.31 8.60
CA CYS A 26 0.50 -3.30 8.69
C CYS A 26 0.65 -2.72 10.10
N PHE A 27 1.80 -2.14 10.37
CA PHE A 27 1.97 -1.22 11.49
C PHE A 27 3.01 -0.16 11.14
N TYR A 28 3.04 0.89 11.92
CA TYR A 28 3.94 2.01 11.75
C TYR A 28 4.90 2.11 12.92
N THR A 29 6.16 2.44 12.65
CA THR A 29 7.18 2.61 13.68
C THR A 29 8.12 3.74 13.33
N ASN A 30 8.51 4.51 14.34
CA ASN A 30 9.59 5.49 14.30
C ASN A 30 10.90 4.94 14.88
N ASN A 31 10.88 3.73 15.44
CA ASN A 31 12.02 3.07 16.07
C ASN A 31 12.81 2.19 15.08
N SER A 32 12.77 2.52 13.78
CA SER A 32 13.61 1.88 12.77
C SER A 32 14.91 2.68 12.60
N PRO A 33 16.07 2.03 12.36
CA PRO A 33 17.31 2.73 12.02
C PRO A 33 17.18 3.54 10.72
N MET A 34 16.20 3.23 9.89
CA MET A 34 15.87 3.97 8.65
C MET A 34 14.96 5.19 8.94
N GLY A 35 14.67 5.47 10.21
CA GLY A 35 13.73 6.49 10.64
C GLY A 35 12.30 5.98 10.64
N MET A 36 11.40 6.73 10.02
CA MET A 36 9.97 6.46 10.11
C MET A 36 9.53 5.49 9.01
N ALA A 37 8.95 4.35 9.39
CA ALA A 37 8.63 3.27 8.47
C ALA A 37 7.19 2.76 8.63
N LEU A 38 6.51 2.58 7.50
CA LEU A 38 5.32 1.75 7.40
C LEU A 38 5.76 0.32 7.07
N VAL A 39 5.37 -0.63 7.89
CA VAL A 39 5.72 -2.04 7.71
C VAL A 39 4.46 -2.81 7.37
N VAL A 40 4.51 -3.55 6.26
CA VAL A 40 3.44 -4.43 5.79
C VAL A 40 3.91 -5.87 5.91
N PHE A 41 3.15 -6.65 6.67
CA PHE A 41 3.36 -8.07 6.88
C PHE A 41 2.65 -8.92 5.84
N ASP A 42 2.96 -10.22 5.91
CA ASP A 42 2.40 -11.25 5.06
C ASP A 42 2.51 -10.93 3.57
N CYS A 43 3.65 -10.42 3.12
CA CYS A 43 3.98 -10.23 1.70
C CYS A 43 4.81 -11.43 1.19
N PRO A 44 4.23 -12.62 0.92
CA PRO A 44 4.97 -13.78 0.41
C PRO A 44 5.64 -13.52 -0.94
N GLU A 45 5.24 -12.47 -1.66
CA GLU A 45 5.89 -12.03 -2.90
C GLU A 45 7.34 -11.60 -2.69
N VAL A 46 7.68 -11.12 -1.50
CA VAL A 46 9.06 -10.73 -1.14
C VAL A 46 9.86 -11.87 -0.53
N LYS A 47 9.26 -13.05 -0.40
CA LYS A 47 9.98 -14.23 0.05
C LYS A 47 11.12 -14.52 -0.92
N ASP A 48 12.29 -14.81 -0.37
CA ASP A 48 13.50 -15.12 -1.15
C ASP A 48 14.03 -13.93 -1.99
N LEU A 49 13.58 -12.69 -1.72
CA LEU A 49 14.30 -11.48 -2.12
C LEU A 49 15.49 -11.30 -1.18
N VAL A 50 16.70 -11.35 -1.73
CA VAL A 50 17.97 -11.22 -1.02
C VAL A 50 18.91 -10.35 -1.85
N GLY A 51 19.39 -9.25 -1.27
CA GLY A 51 20.30 -8.30 -1.93
C GLY A 51 19.63 -6.99 -2.34
N GLU A 52 20.36 -6.15 -3.05
CA GLU A 52 19.87 -4.85 -3.54
C GLU A 52 19.07 -5.01 -4.83
N TYR A 53 17.89 -4.39 -4.89
CA TYR A 53 16.99 -4.45 -6.06
C TYR A 53 16.63 -3.04 -6.54
N ASN A 54 16.70 -2.83 -7.86
CA ASN A 54 16.12 -1.66 -8.49
C ASN A 54 14.63 -1.91 -8.69
N TYR A 55 13.74 -1.20 -8.02
CA TYR A 55 12.30 -1.35 -8.20
C TYR A 55 11.69 -0.12 -8.86
N LYS A 56 10.52 -0.30 -9.48
CA LYS A 56 9.70 0.81 -9.98
C LYS A 56 8.45 0.95 -9.13
N PHE A 57 8.22 2.17 -8.64
CA PHE A 57 7.05 2.51 -7.84
C PHE A 57 6.02 3.26 -8.69
N LEU A 58 4.80 2.72 -8.78
CA LEU A 58 3.70 3.30 -9.57
C LEU A 58 2.42 3.38 -8.73
N PRO A 59 2.16 4.53 -8.07
CA PRO A 59 0.92 4.75 -7.35
C PRO A 59 -0.21 5.10 -8.33
N SER A 60 -1.44 4.71 -8.00
CA SER A 60 -2.65 5.13 -8.71
C SER A 60 -3.86 5.12 -7.77
N ALA A 61 -4.91 5.85 -8.11
CA ALA A 61 -6.12 5.96 -7.30
C ALA A 61 -7.27 5.14 -7.91
N THR A 62 -8.17 4.66 -7.05
CA THR A 62 -9.52 4.24 -7.47
C THR A 62 -10.56 5.26 -7.06
N SER A 63 -11.39 5.68 -8.00
CA SER A 63 -12.59 6.45 -7.68
C SER A 63 -13.53 5.61 -6.81
N PRO A 64 -14.04 6.18 -5.71
CA PRO A 64 -14.98 5.45 -4.87
C PRO A 64 -16.36 5.33 -5.55
N THR A 65 -17.08 4.26 -5.24
CA THR A 65 -18.49 4.05 -5.64
C THR A 65 -19.31 3.66 -4.41
N THR A 66 -20.64 3.54 -4.56
CA THR A 66 -21.53 3.06 -3.48
C THR A 66 -21.14 1.70 -2.91
N THR A 67 -20.48 0.84 -3.69
CA THR A 67 -20.12 -0.53 -3.27
C THR A 67 -18.62 -0.70 -3.00
N THR A 68 -17.79 0.30 -3.26
CA THR A 68 -16.34 0.16 -3.12
C THR A 68 -15.71 1.49 -2.68
N PRO A 69 -15.09 1.54 -1.49
CA PRO A 69 -14.45 2.76 -1.00
C PRO A 69 -13.21 3.10 -1.82
N ALA A 70 -12.75 4.35 -1.73
CA ALA A 70 -11.54 4.81 -2.41
C ALA A 70 -10.31 4.08 -1.86
N ARG A 71 -9.37 3.74 -2.75
CA ARG A 71 -8.16 2.98 -2.45
C ARG A 71 -6.99 3.57 -3.22
N LEU A 72 -5.84 3.57 -2.54
CA LEU A 72 -4.56 3.85 -3.14
C LEU A 72 -3.97 2.52 -3.61
N LEU A 73 -3.79 2.39 -4.90
CA LEU A 73 -3.20 1.23 -5.53
C LEU A 73 -1.70 1.48 -5.73
N MET A 74 -0.89 0.50 -5.40
CA MET A 74 0.56 0.53 -5.60
C MET A 74 0.99 -0.69 -6.39
N ASN A 75 1.68 -0.45 -7.49
CA ASN A 75 2.44 -1.47 -8.20
C ASN A 75 3.92 -1.27 -7.90
N ILE A 76 4.57 -2.35 -7.49
CA ILE A 76 6.00 -2.38 -7.27
C ILE A 76 6.58 -3.42 -8.22
N ASP A 77 7.22 -2.95 -9.28
CA ASP A 77 7.87 -3.82 -10.26
C ASP A 77 9.28 -4.14 -9.78
N VAL A 78 9.53 -5.42 -9.51
CA VAL A 78 10.85 -5.93 -9.16
C VAL A 78 11.42 -6.68 -10.38
N PRO A 79 12.50 -6.20 -11.02
CA PRO A 79 13.12 -6.82 -12.19
C PRO A 79 13.47 -8.29 -11.96
N GLY A 80 13.19 -9.13 -12.96
CA GLY A 80 13.41 -10.58 -12.87
C GLY A 80 12.47 -11.29 -11.88
N ARG A 81 11.49 -10.58 -11.30
CA ARG A 81 10.49 -11.08 -10.37
C ARG A 81 9.10 -10.61 -10.79
N LYS A 82 8.08 -11.00 -10.01
CA LYS A 82 6.68 -10.60 -10.23
C LYS A 82 6.41 -9.20 -9.65
N THR A 83 5.51 -8.45 -10.28
CA THR A 83 4.96 -7.21 -9.73
C THR A 83 4.19 -7.49 -8.43
N ILE A 84 4.45 -6.69 -7.40
CA ILE A 84 3.70 -6.70 -6.15
C ILE A 84 2.57 -5.65 -6.27
N LYS A 85 1.33 -6.07 -6.02
CA LYS A 85 0.13 -5.24 -6.17
C LYS A 85 -0.59 -5.06 -4.84
N LEU A 86 -0.50 -3.86 -4.27
CA LEU A 86 -1.07 -3.53 -2.96
C LEU A 86 -2.19 -2.50 -3.10
N ALA A 87 -3.26 -2.66 -2.34
CA ALA A 87 -4.36 -1.72 -2.25
C ALA A 87 -4.52 -1.26 -0.80
N PHE A 88 -4.25 0.02 -0.56
CA PHE A 88 -4.37 0.65 0.74
C PHE A 88 -5.72 1.38 0.85
N PRO A 89 -6.54 1.10 1.88
CA PRO A 89 -7.78 1.83 2.13
C PRO A 89 -7.46 3.29 2.46
N TRP A 90 -8.16 4.23 1.82
CA TRP A 90 -7.80 5.65 1.93
C TRP A 90 -7.93 6.22 3.35
N ARG A 91 -8.84 5.69 4.17
CA ARG A 91 -9.09 6.23 5.51
C ARG A 91 -8.02 5.88 6.54
N VAL A 92 -7.17 4.89 6.27
CA VAL A 92 -6.33 4.27 7.31
C VAL A 92 -4.84 4.52 7.08
N ILE A 93 -4.38 4.48 5.84
CA ILE A 93 -2.94 4.34 5.53
C ILE A 93 -2.31 5.50 4.72
N PRO A 94 -3.02 6.29 3.88
CA PRO A 94 -2.40 7.33 3.06
C PRO A 94 -1.56 8.38 3.80
N ASN A 95 -2.06 8.94 4.91
CA ASN A 95 -1.29 9.94 5.66
C ASN A 95 -0.01 9.32 6.25
N ILE A 96 -0.11 8.09 6.73
CA ILE A 96 1.04 7.35 7.24
C ILE A 96 2.08 7.12 6.12
N LEU A 97 1.65 6.90 4.88
CA LEU A 97 2.55 6.78 3.72
C LEU A 97 3.21 8.11 3.34
N LEU A 98 2.51 9.24 3.50
CA LEU A 98 3.09 10.57 3.27
C LEU A 98 4.10 10.94 4.35
N ASP A 99 3.85 10.52 5.58
CA ASP A 99 4.74 10.78 6.69
C ASP A 99 5.98 9.87 6.61
N ALA A 100 5.78 8.56 6.38
CA ALA A 100 6.85 7.56 6.37
C ALA A 100 7.99 7.90 5.39
N ASN A 101 9.22 7.59 5.82
CA ASN A 101 10.39 7.62 4.96
C ASN A 101 10.50 6.33 4.15
N TYR A 102 10.08 5.20 4.72
CA TYR A 102 10.20 3.89 4.08
C TYR A 102 8.92 3.07 4.17
N LEU A 103 8.65 2.31 3.11
CA LEU A 103 7.69 1.20 3.09
C LEU A 103 8.48 -0.10 3.12
N LEU A 104 8.32 -0.87 4.21
CA LEU A 104 8.97 -2.16 4.39
C LEU A 104 7.93 -3.27 4.17
N LEU A 105 8.16 -4.13 3.18
CA LEU A 105 7.35 -5.33 2.95
C LEU A 105 8.08 -6.53 3.53
N LEU A 106 7.39 -7.35 4.33
CA LEU A 106 7.97 -8.51 5.01
C LEU A 106 7.21 -9.80 4.69
N ALA A 107 7.95 -10.88 4.39
CA ALA A 107 7.40 -12.22 4.18
C ALA A 107 7.12 -12.96 5.50
N ALA A 108 6.33 -12.37 6.41
CA ALA A 108 5.99 -12.96 7.70
C ALA A 108 4.47 -13.16 7.88
N LYS A 109 4.06 -14.42 8.08
CA LYS A 109 2.66 -14.80 8.37
C LYS A 109 2.30 -14.56 9.85
N ARG A 110 2.29 -13.30 10.29
CA ARG A 110 1.89 -12.94 11.65
C ARG A 110 1.11 -11.62 11.69
N PRO A 111 0.13 -11.47 12.61
CA PRO A 111 -0.53 -10.20 12.83
C PRO A 111 0.46 -9.15 13.34
N SER A 112 0.26 -7.89 12.96
CA SER A 112 1.16 -6.78 13.31
C SER A 112 1.16 -6.40 14.81
N LYS A 113 0.18 -6.88 15.57
CA LYS A 113 -0.04 -6.52 16.98
C LYS A 113 1.08 -7.06 17.89
N GLY A 114 1.72 -6.16 18.63
CA GLY A 114 2.72 -6.50 19.66
C GLY A 114 4.14 -6.70 19.13
N LEU A 115 4.40 -6.33 17.87
CA LEU A 115 5.73 -6.43 17.28
C LEU A 115 6.63 -5.27 17.68
N THR A 116 7.91 -5.59 17.87
CA THR A 116 8.96 -4.65 18.26
C THR A 116 9.95 -4.43 17.12
N ALA A 117 10.85 -3.45 17.27
CA ALA A 117 11.93 -3.24 16.31
C ALA A 117 12.87 -4.47 16.18
N ILE A 118 13.02 -5.27 17.24
CA ILE A 118 13.83 -6.50 17.20
C ILE A 118 13.19 -7.55 16.28
N ASP A 119 11.87 -7.64 16.28
CA ASP A 119 11.14 -8.58 15.43
C ASP A 119 11.33 -8.23 13.94
N LEU A 120 11.46 -6.95 13.60
CA LEU A 120 11.68 -6.49 12.21
C LEU A 120 12.96 -7.06 11.61
N TYR A 121 14.09 -7.00 12.32
CA TYR A 121 15.36 -7.55 11.81
C TYR A 121 15.29 -9.07 11.62
N ARG A 122 14.60 -9.77 12.52
CA ARG A 122 14.39 -11.20 12.40
C ARG A 122 13.58 -11.55 11.15
N PHE A 123 12.57 -10.74 10.82
CA PHE A 123 11.74 -10.96 9.65
C PHE A 123 12.43 -10.55 8.35
N ALA A 124 13.28 -9.53 8.36
CA ALA A 124 14.08 -9.14 7.20
C ALA A 124 14.95 -10.30 6.68
N GLY A 125 15.48 -11.12 7.60
CA GLY A 125 16.24 -12.33 7.24
C GLY A 125 15.45 -13.44 6.53
N ILE A 126 14.11 -13.34 6.47
CA ILE A 126 13.22 -14.31 5.80
C ILE A 126 12.81 -13.81 4.40
N GLY A 127 13.09 -12.54 4.09
CA GLY A 127 12.73 -11.86 2.85
C GLY A 127 12.03 -10.54 3.16
N SER A 128 12.64 -9.46 2.69
CA SER A 128 12.12 -8.11 2.80
C SER A 128 12.32 -7.33 1.50
N LEU A 129 11.46 -6.34 1.28
CA LEU A 129 11.70 -5.28 0.32
C LEU A 129 11.49 -3.95 1.02
N ASP A 130 12.52 -3.13 1.08
CA ASP A 130 12.46 -1.75 1.53
C ASP A 130 12.32 -0.81 0.33
N ILE A 131 11.39 0.12 0.45
CA ILE A 131 11.07 1.11 -0.57
C ILE A 131 11.23 2.48 0.07
N ASP A 132 12.09 3.30 -0.52
CA ASP A 132 12.31 4.68 -0.10
C ASP A 132 11.16 5.55 -0.61
N LEU A 133 10.28 5.95 0.31
CA LEU A 133 9.13 6.79 0.00
C LEU A 133 9.51 8.26 -0.15
N VAL A 134 10.68 8.68 0.33
CA VAL A 134 11.15 10.07 0.18
C VAL A 134 11.33 10.41 -1.29
N HIS A 135 11.93 9.50 -2.06
CA HIS A 135 12.14 9.66 -3.50
C HIS A 135 10.83 9.69 -4.31
N PHE A 136 9.77 9.06 -3.82
CA PHE A 136 8.47 8.99 -4.51
C PHE A 136 7.39 9.85 -3.88
N ARG A 137 7.73 10.69 -2.90
CA ARG A 137 6.77 11.47 -2.11
C ARG A 137 5.87 12.34 -2.97
N LYS A 138 6.45 13.06 -3.93
CA LYS A 138 5.68 13.91 -4.85
C LYS A 138 4.63 13.10 -5.62
N ASN A 139 5.01 11.94 -6.15
CA ASN A 139 4.08 11.06 -6.89
C ASN A 139 2.99 10.49 -5.97
N LEU A 140 3.31 10.22 -4.70
CA LEU A 140 2.33 9.78 -3.71
C LEU A 140 1.33 10.89 -3.40
N GLU A 141 1.80 12.10 -3.12
CA GLU A 141 0.96 13.28 -2.82
C GLU A 141 0.00 13.60 -3.97
N GLU A 142 0.49 13.58 -5.21
CA GLU A 142 -0.31 13.82 -6.42
C GLU A 142 -1.48 12.83 -6.57
N VAL A 143 -1.38 11.63 -5.98
CA VAL A 143 -2.44 10.60 -6.02
C VAL A 143 -3.31 10.63 -4.76
N ILE A 144 -2.71 10.83 -3.59
CA ILE A 144 -3.41 10.82 -2.29
C ILE A 144 -4.31 12.03 -2.15
N LEU A 145 -3.83 13.24 -2.49
CA LEU A 145 -4.63 14.47 -2.32
C LEU A 145 -5.95 14.43 -3.12
N PRO A 146 -5.97 14.05 -4.41
CA PRO A 146 -7.23 13.88 -5.14
C PRO A 146 -8.15 12.85 -4.52
N MET A 147 -7.61 11.73 -3.99
CA MET A 147 -8.43 10.73 -3.32
C MET A 147 -9.12 11.28 -2.06
N GLU A 148 -8.42 12.09 -1.27
CA GLU A 148 -9.03 12.73 -0.09
C GLU A 148 -10.18 13.65 -0.49
N VAL A 149 -9.96 14.49 -1.51
CA VAL A 149 -10.99 15.41 -2.02
C VAL A 149 -12.20 14.61 -2.51
N MET A 150 -11.98 13.58 -3.33
CA MET A 150 -13.05 12.71 -3.82
C MET A 150 -13.83 12.05 -2.68
N ALA A 151 -13.13 11.54 -1.65
CA ALA A 151 -13.79 10.89 -0.53
C ALA A 151 -14.62 11.88 0.31
N ARG A 152 -14.10 13.08 0.59
CA ARG A 152 -14.84 14.13 1.31
C ARG A 152 -16.10 14.54 0.55
N LEU A 153 -16.03 14.69 -0.77
CA LEU A 153 -17.20 15.04 -1.59
C LEU A 153 -18.32 14.01 -1.51
N MET A 154 -17.99 12.71 -1.42
CA MET A 154 -19.02 11.68 -1.26
C MET A 154 -19.58 11.59 0.16
N ASP A 155 -18.75 11.81 1.18
CA ASP A 155 -19.21 11.83 2.58
C ASP A 155 -20.17 13.01 2.85
N HIS A 156 -20.00 14.13 2.15
CA HIS A 156 -20.90 15.29 2.23
C HIS A 156 -22.07 15.26 1.22
N GLY A 157 -22.09 14.32 0.28
CA GLY A 157 -23.12 14.16 -0.75
C GLY A 157 -24.29 13.26 -0.36
N SER A 158 -24.35 12.80 0.90
CA SER A 158 -25.49 12.04 1.43
C SER A 158 -26.62 13.00 1.83
N PHE A 159 -27.42 13.41 0.85
CA PHE A 159 -28.74 14.04 1.04
C PHE A 159 -29.85 13.02 0.74
#